data_AF-A0A1H9XXA0-F1
#
_entry.id   AF-A0A1H9XXA0-F1
#
_cell.length_a   1.000
_cell.length_b   1.000
_cell.length_c   1.000
_cell.angle_alpha   90.00
_cell.angle_beta   90.00
_cell.angle_gamma   90.00
#
_symmetry.space_group_name_H-M   'P 1'
#
loop_
_entity.id
_entity.type
_entity.pdbx_description
1 polymer ?
#
loop_
_entity_poly.entity_id
_entity_poly.type
_entity_poly.pdbx_seq_one_letter_code
_entity_poly.pdbx_strand_id
1 'polypeptide(L)'
;MNTKAFDRAICDALVLLRTTAGGDLADQAEQARKCLAKAVNDSPGVPARALEHVAAADEHLEYGELMEARTLLTAARGFLPGRRAVVPARA
;
A
#
# COMPACT_ATOMS: atom_id res chain seq x y z
N MET A 1 -4.21 10.50 15.77
CA MET A 1 -3.90 10.13 14.37
C MET A 1 -3.50 8.65 14.35
N ASN A 2 -4.26 7.80 13.67
CA ASN A 2 -4.06 6.34 13.69
C ASN A 2 -3.11 5.86 12.57
N THR A 3 -1.98 6.54 12.38
CA THR A 3 -1.01 6.25 11.29
C THR A 3 -0.38 4.87 11.40
N LYS A 4 -0.36 4.26 12.60
CA LYS A 4 0.11 2.90 12.83
C LYS A 4 -0.81 1.85 12.21
N ALA A 5 -2.13 2.03 12.32
CA ALA A 5 -3.10 1.14 11.68
C ALA A 5 -3.00 1.22 10.15
N PHE A 6 -2.82 2.43 9.62
CA PHE A 6 -2.61 2.65 8.19
C PHE A 6 -1.30 2.00 7.69
N ASP A 7 -0.16 2.21 8.38
CA ASP A 7 1.11 1.53 8.04
C ASP A 7 0.97 0.01 8.09
N ARG A 8 0.22 -0.52 9.07
CA ARG A 8 -0.04 -1.95 9.19
C ARG A 8 -0.84 -2.48 8.00
N ALA A 9 -1.90 -1.79 7.61
CA ALA A 9 -2.70 -2.16 6.45
C ALA A 9 -1.87 -2.18 5.16
N ILE A 10 -0.96 -1.21 4.97
CA ILE A 10 -0.05 -1.24 3.82
C ILE A 10 0.92 -2.43 3.91
N CYS A 11 1.41 -2.77 5.11
CA CYS A 11 2.26 -3.96 5.27
C CYS A 11 1.52 -5.25 4.91
N ASP A 12 0.28 -5.39 5.38
CA ASP A 12 -0.54 -6.58 5.11
C ASP A 12 -0.86 -6.68 3.60
N ALA A 13 -1.19 -5.57 2.94
CA ALA A 13 -1.34 -5.51 1.48
C ALA A 13 -0.04 -5.90 0.77
N LEU A 14 1.12 -5.37 1.16
CA LEU A 14 2.41 -5.75 0.58
C LEU A 14 2.73 -7.24 0.76
N VAL A 15 2.28 -7.88 1.85
CA VAL A 15 2.44 -9.33 2.06
C VAL A 15 1.54 -10.12 1.12
N LEU A 16 0.28 -9.70 0.94
CA LEU A 16 -0.64 -10.34 -0.01
C LEU A 16 -0.08 -10.30 -1.44
N LEU A 17 0.55 -9.18 -1.83
CA LEU A 17 1.10 -8.98 -3.17
C LEU A 17 2.50 -9.59 -3.39
N ARG A 18 3.10 -10.25 -2.39
CA ARG A 18 4.43 -10.87 -2.55
C ARG A 18 4.43 -12.02 -3.54
N THR A 19 3.31 -12.73 -3.65
CA THR A 19 3.17 -13.88 -4.53
C THR A 19 2.79 -13.40 -5.92
N THR A 20 3.59 -13.76 -6.93
CA THR A 20 3.38 -13.34 -8.33
C THR A 20 2.99 -14.52 -9.24
N ALA A 21 2.72 -15.68 -8.66
CA ALA A 21 2.38 -16.90 -9.39
C ALA A 21 1.33 -17.70 -8.60
N GLY A 22 0.22 -18.05 -9.25
CA GLY A 22 -0.86 -18.84 -8.64
C GLY A 22 -2.23 -18.43 -9.16
N GLY A 23 -3.25 -19.28 -8.94
CA GLY A 23 -4.64 -18.99 -9.33
C GLY A 23 -5.30 -17.88 -8.50
N ASP A 24 -4.72 -17.54 -7.34
CA ASP A 24 -5.38 -16.72 -6.31
C ASP A 24 -5.02 -15.22 -6.39
N LEU A 25 -4.37 -14.77 -7.48
CA LEU A 25 -3.88 -13.38 -7.59
C LEU A 25 -5.01 -12.35 -7.55
N ALA A 26 -6.14 -12.64 -8.21
CA ALA A 26 -7.31 -11.76 -8.21
C ALA A 26 -7.91 -11.64 -6.79
N ASP A 27 -8.01 -12.76 -6.07
CA ASP A 27 -8.53 -12.79 -4.70
C ASP A 27 -7.59 -12.07 -3.73
N GLN A 28 -6.27 -12.22 -3.90
CA GLN A 28 -5.26 -11.51 -3.11
C GLN A 28 -5.27 -10.00 -3.38
N ALA A 29 -5.41 -9.60 -4.65
CA ALA A 29 -5.54 -8.19 -5.02
C ALA A 29 -6.81 -7.59 -4.41
N GLU A 30 -7.96 -8.25 -4.56
CA GLU A 30 -9.23 -7.83 -3.99
C GLU A 30 -9.17 -7.73 -2.44
N GLN A 31 -8.51 -8.68 -1.79
CA GLN A 31 -8.31 -8.63 -0.35
C GLN A 31 -7.41 -7.46 0.06
N ALA A 32 -6.37 -7.15 -0.72
CA ALA A 32 -5.52 -5.98 -0.49
C ALA A 32 -6.31 -4.68 -0.65
N ARG A 33 -7.13 -4.54 -1.69
CA ARG A 33 -8.01 -3.38 -1.92
C ARG A 33 -8.95 -3.14 -0.73
N LYS A 34 -9.63 -4.18 -0.26
CA LYS A 34 -10.52 -4.12 0.92
C LYS A 34 -9.78 -3.64 2.18
N CYS A 35 -8.59 -4.16 2.44
CA CYS A 35 -7.77 -3.75 3.57
C CYS A 35 -7.36 -2.27 3.49
N LEU A 36 -6.95 -1.82 2.30
CA LEU A 36 -6.54 -0.43 2.06
C LEU A 36 -7.72 0.54 2.17
N ALA A 37 -8.85 0.24 1.55
CA ALA A 37 -10.06 1.06 1.61
C ALA A 37 -10.55 1.27 3.05
N LYS A 38 -10.54 0.19 3.86
CA LYS A 38 -10.85 0.29 5.29
C LYS A 38 -9.86 1.20 6.02
N ALA A 39 -8.56 1.03 5.78
CA ALA A 39 -7.54 1.82 6.44
C ALA A 39 -7.60 3.31 6.10
N VAL A 40 -7.94 3.65 4.86
CA VAL A 40 -8.16 5.04 4.42
C VAL A 40 -9.32 5.67 5.21
N ASN A 41 -10.46 4.96 5.32
CA ASN A 41 -11.62 5.44 6.06
C ASN A 41 -11.36 5.59 7.57
N ASP A 42 -10.60 4.66 8.16
CA ASP A 42 -10.35 4.61 9.60
C ASP A 42 -9.21 5.54 10.08
N SER A 43 -8.52 6.23 9.16
CA SER A 43 -7.30 6.99 9.48
C SER A 43 -7.38 8.48 9.13
N PRO A 44 -8.27 9.27 9.78
CA PRO A 44 -8.27 10.70 9.61
C PRO A 44 -6.93 11.29 10.10
N GLY A 45 -6.25 12.01 9.20
CA GLY A 45 -4.95 12.62 9.45
C GLY A 45 -3.76 11.90 8.82
N VAL A 46 -3.97 10.87 7.99
CA VAL A 46 -2.88 10.38 7.12
C VAL A 46 -2.48 11.47 6.12
N PRO A 47 -1.18 11.66 5.83
CA PRO A 47 -0.72 12.64 4.85
C PRO A 47 -1.35 12.43 3.47
N ALA A 48 -1.80 13.50 2.81
CA ALA A 48 -2.45 13.45 1.50
C ALA A 48 -1.62 12.68 0.46
N ARG A 49 -0.30 12.87 0.42
CA ARG A 49 0.61 12.13 -0.48
C ARG A 49 0.56 10.62 -0.27
N ALA A 50 0.43 10.15 0.97
CA ALA A 50 0.30 8.72 1.24
C ALA A 50 -1.05 8.19 0.72
N LEU A 51 -2.12 8.97 0.86
CA LEU A 51 -3.44 8.62 0.34
C LEU A 51 -3.47 8.58 -1.19
N GLU A 52 -2.85 9.55 -1.86
CA GLU A 52 -2.71 9.59 -3.33
C GLU A 52 -2.01 8.34 -3.87
N HIS A 53 -0.92 7.91 -3.22
CA HIS A 53 -0.20 6.69 -3.63
C HIS A 53 -1.02 5.42 -3.36
N VAL A 54 -1.82 5.39 -2.29
CA VAL A 54 -2.72 4.26 -2.03
C VAL A 54 -3.87 4.21 -3.05
N ALA A 55 -4.43 5.35 -3.44
CA ALA A 55 -5.46 5.42 -4.48
C ALA A 55 -4.91 4.93 -5.84
N ALA A 56 -3.73 5.42 -6.24
CA ALA A 56 -3.08 4.93 -7.45
C ALA A 56 -2.76 3.43 -7.38
N ALA A 57 -2.33 2.93 -6.20
CA ALA A 57 -2.10 1.50 -6.02
C ALA A 57 -3.40 0.67 -6.18
N ASP A 58 -4.54 1.19 -5.72
CA ASP A 58 -5.85 0.53 -5.89
C ASP A 58 -6.23 0.39 -7.37
N GLU A 59 -5.98 1.43 -8.17
CA GLU A 59 -6.19 1.40 -9.63
C GLU A 59 -5.34 0.30 -10.29
N HIS A 60 -4.06 0.22 -9.97
CA HIS A 60 -3.18 -0.84 -10.49
C HIS A 60 -3.62 -2.26 -10.06
N LEU A 61 -4.16 -2.41 -8.84
CA LEU A 61 -4.70 -3.70 -8.39
C LEU A 61 -5.92 -4.14 -9.19
N GLU A 62 -6.76 -3.20 -9.65
CA GLU A 62 -7.90 -3.50 -10.51
C GLU A 62 -7.49 -4.06 -11.87
N TYR A 63 -6.34 -3.64 -12.39
CA TYR A 63 -5.78 -4.11 -13.66
C TYR A 63 -4.80 -5.30 -13.51
N GLY A 64 -4.57 -5.79 -12.27
CA GLY A 64 -3.64 -6.88 -12.01
C GLY A 64 -2.15 -6.48 -12.10
N GLU A 65 -1.85 -5.19 -12.04
CA GLU A 65 -0.51 -4.60 -12.12
C GLU A 65 0.16 -4.62 -10.74
N LEU A 66 0.48 -5.84 -10.26
CA LEU A 66 0.91 -6.08 -8.87
C LEU A 66 2.25 -5.42 -8.52
N MET A 67 3.15 -5.28 -9.49
CA MET A 67 4.48 -4.68 -9.27
C MET A 67 4.40 -3.17 -9.08
N GLU A 68 3.55 -2.53 -9.87
CA GLU A 68 3.21 -1.11 -9.84
C GLU A 68 2.51 -0.79 -8.51
N ALA A 69 1.48 -1.57 -8.16
CA ALA A 69 0.80 -1.46 -6.87
C ALA A 69 1.77 -1.56 -5.69
N ARG A 70 2.68 -2.55 -5.69
CA ARG A 70 3.69 -2.70 -4.63
C ARG A 70 4.64 -1.52 -4.53
N THR A 71 5.04 -0.95 -5.67
CA THR A 71 5.93 0.22 -5.72
C THR A 71 5.26 1.42 -5.06
N LEU A 72 4.00 1.68 -5.42
CA LEU A 72 3.21 2.77 -4.87
C LEU A 72 2.93 2.59 -3.37
N LEU A 73 2.57 1.38 -2.94
CA LEU A 73 2.38 1.07 -1.51
C LEU A 73 3.68 1.24 -0.71
N THR A 74 4.83 0.90 -1.29
CA THR A 74 6.13 1.13 -0.66
C THR A 74 6.42 2.63 -0.52
N ALA A 75 6.13 3.42 -1.55
CA ALA A 75 6.25 4.87 -1.52
C ALA A 75 5.28 5.50 -0.50
N ALA A 76 4.03 5.05 -0.44
CA ALA A 76 3.01 5.50 0.51
C ALA A 76 3.50 5.40 1.97
N ARG A 77 4.14 4.28 2.34
CA ARG A 77 4.73 4.09 3.67
C ARG A 77 5.86 5.07 3.98
N GLY A 78 6.61 5.50 2.96
CA GLY A 78 7.68 6.50 3.10
C GLY A 78 7.19 7.89 3.50
N PHE A 79 5.91 8.20 3.26
CA PHE A 79 5.31 9.48 3.65
C PHE A 79 4.75 9.47 5.08
N LEU A 80 4.70 8.32 5.76
CA LEU A 80 4.14 8.23 7.11
C LEU A 80 5.12 8.77 8.17
N PRO A 81 4.63 9.52 9.17
CA PRO A 81 5.48 10.05 10.24
C PRO A 81 6.14 8.93 11.04
N GLY A 82 7.44 9.07 11.31
CA GLY A 82 8.24 8.06 12.01
C GLY A 82 8.86 6.99 11.12
N ARG A 83 8.52 6.94 9.83
CA ARG A 83 9.26 6.17 8.82
C ARG A 83 10.31 7.10 8.21
N ARG A 84 11.58 6.96 8.61
CA ARG A 84 12.69 7.61 7.90
C ARG A 84 12.67 7.11 6.46
N ALA A 85 12.55 8.01 5.49
CA ALA A 85 12.80 7.68 4.09
C ALA A 85 14.19 7.04 4.02
N VAL A 86 14.26 5.74 3.74
CA VAL A 86 15.52 5.09 3.43
C VAL A 86 15.87 5.57 2.03
N VAL A 87 16.56 6.71 1.96
CA VAL A 87 17.18 7.18 0.73
C VAL A 87 18.24 6.12 0.39
N PRO A 88 18.15 5.41 -0.74
CA PRO A 88 19.26 4.57 -1.16
C PRO A 88 20.42 5.52 -1.42
N ALA A 89 21.49 5.39 -0.62
CA ALA A 89 22.75 6.04 -0.91
C ALA A 89 23.19 5.57 -2.31
N ARG A 90 23.26 6.49 -3.27
CA ARG A 90 23.88 6.23 -4.57
C ARG A 90 25.37 6.00 -4.31
N ALA A 91 25.84 4.79 -4.62
CA ALA A 91 27.26 4.46 -4.73
C ALA A 91 27.83 5.03 -6.03
#